data_AF-A0A6A3KL53-F1
#
_entry.id   AF-A0A6A3KL53-F1
#
_cell.length_a   1.000
_cell.length_b   1.000
_cell.length_c   1.000
_cell.angle_alpha   90.00
_cell.angle_beta   90.00
_cell.angle_gamma   90.00
#
_symmetry.space_group_name_H-M   'P 1'
#
loop_
_entity.id
_entity.type
_entity.pdbx_description
1 polymer ?
#
loop_
_entity_poly.entity_id
_entity_poly.type
_entity_poly.pdbx_seq_one_letter_code
_entity_poly.pdbx_strand_id
1 'polypeptide(L)'
;MGNTLNLESSDPIVSDDPLLKEYREATIDDFMEAKDNFDQLQAALGDKMSVTPEEFDEIFSLICQDPQEHFALFDSWEVGKVVDAMEVFAVIIVYCDATMEEKVPLLFDLFDFDHSKEMSQDELVLLMLCTTRGLCKVVGMPRPATDYLEALATDAFAHIDADRSGQISLEEFSDWVLNERSAMVYLAKFANTRVIYENQVQYDLMIKEICTAFMNFSEVDDGRGDQQTLLCSEDFCEEMIQRYCPATEKYEIAFLLRTMKTVMSKRNCDNANQPENCATIPTDKAHSMISMDAFFLVISPYAAFLAADDDGEHSINTKELKILIWLLRGSEPSQGVVDSFMRSLDDNRDGSLSAMEWVSYALESNKETGSQSFANQIHLLFATADLNGDAVLSLSELEIGLRSIFADHLDRVKPAPKPEAAASPESAWEELTAPERVERRRKSQFSSITSLVAELAKEIMLELDGNDSQRIEWYEFRQHLDYLEQRVMETKSYIQEHVLEDFD
;
A
#
# COMPACT_ATOMS: atom_id res chain seq x y z
N MET A 1 -13.36 -19.09 -1.18
CA MET A 1 -14.65 -19.35 -1.87
C MET A 1 -15.27 -17.98 -2.08
N GLY A 2 -15.71 -17.50 -3.23
CA GLY A 2 -15.62 -17.98 -4.62
C GLY A 2 -15.39 -16.77 -5.54
N ASN A 3 -14.73 -16.99 -6.67
CA ASN A 3 -14.45 -15.98 -7.69
C ASN A 3 -15.76 -15.51 -8.35
N THR A 4 -16.33 -14.38 -7.96
CA THR A 4 -17.63 -13.92 -8.47
C THR A 4 -17.55 -13.03 -9.72
N LEU A 5 -16.44 -12.37 -10.00
CA LEU A 5 -16.28 -11.47 -11.17
C LEU A 5 -15.44 -12.05 -12.33
N ASN A 6 -15.24 -13.37 -12.37
CA ASN A 6 -14.34 -14.01 -13.34
C ASN A 6 -15.01 -14.30 -14.70
N LEU A 7 -15.08 -13.27 -15.55
CA LEU A 7 -15.21 -13.45 -17.01
C LEU A 7 -13.87 -13.93 -17.57
N GLU A 8 -13.85 -15.12 -18.19
CA GLU A 8 -12.69 -15.77 -18.80
C GLU A 8 -12.10 -14.97 -19.98
N SER A 9 -11.20 -14.04 -19.69
CA SER A 9 -10.09 -13.63 -20.55
C SER A 9 -9.09 -12.80 -19.71
N SER A 10 -7.84 -13.26 -19.62
CA SER A 10 -6.75 -12.65 -18.85
C SER A 10 -6.07 -11.47 -19.56
N ASP A 11 -6.47 -11.18 -20.79
CA ASP A 11 -5.76 -10.22 -21.63
C ASP A 11 -6.48 -8.86 -21.61
N PRO A 12 -5.75 -7.76 -21.45
CA PRO A 12 -6.29 -6.41 -21.44
C PRO A 12 -6.92 -6.05 -22.78
N ILE A 13 -8.04 -5.33 -22.75
CA ILE A 13 -8.59 -4.70 -23.94
C ILE A 13 -8.07 -3.26 -23.96
N VAL A 14 -6.84 -3.08 -24.44
CA VAL A 14 -6.31 -1.74 -24.71
C VAL A 14 -7.02 -1.22 -25.96
N SER A 15 -7.98 -0.33 -25.74
CA SER A 15 -8.66 0.39 -26.82
C SER A 15 -8.02 1.78 -26.96
N ASP A 16 -7.21 1.94 -28.01
CA ASP A 16 -6.70 3.24 -28.49
C ASP A 16 -7.76 4.01 -29.29
N ASP A 17 -9.05 3.75 -29.01
CA ASP A 17 -10.15 4.42 -29.69
C ASP A 17 -10.08 5.94 -29.44
N PRO A 18 -10.06 6.77 -30.51
CA PRO A 18 -10.08 8.22 -30.39
C PRO A 18 -11.18 8.75 -29.46
N LEU A 19 -12.33 8.09 -29.41
CA LEU A 19 -13.47 8.49 -28.58
C LEU A 19 -13.18 8.34 -27.08
N LEU A 20 -12.41 7.32 -26.69
CA LEU A 20 -12.00 7.11 -25.30
C LEU A 20 -10.99 8.16 -24.83
N LYS A 21 -10.34 8.87 -25.74
CA LYS A 21 -9.43 9.96 -25.38
C LYS A 21 -10.22 11.15 -24.82
N GLU A 22 -11.38 11.43 -25.38
CA GLU A 22 -12.21 12.56 -24.95
C GLU A 22 -12.74 12.36 -23.52
N TYR A 23 -13.17 11.14 -23.18
CA TYR A 23 -13.55 10.82 -21.79
C TYR A 23 -12.40 10.92 -20.81
N ARG A 24 -11.18 10.59 -21.25
CA ARG A 24 -9.96 10.69 -20.42
C ARG A 24 -9.50 12.13 -20.19
N GLU A 25 -9.88 13.05 -21.06
CA GLU A 25 -9.57 14.48 -20.93
C GLU A 25 -10.67 15.25 -20.19
N ALA A 26 -11.85 14.63 -19.98
CA ALA A 26 -12.95 15.22 -19.24
C ALA A 26 -12.61 15.38 -17.75
N THR A 27 -13.01 16.52 -17.19
CA THR A 27 -12.87 16.85 -15.77
C THR A 27 -14.17 16.57 -15.00
N ILE A 28 -14.09 16.63 -13.66
CA ILE A 28 -15.30 16.57 -12.81
C ILE A 28 -16.25 17.73 -13.13
N ASP A 29 -15.74 18.92 -13.43
CA ASP A 29 -16.57 20.08 -13.77
C ASP A 29 -17.37 19.84 -15.06
N ASP A 30 -16.75 19.23 -16.08
CA ASP A 30 -17.43 18.87 -17.33
C ASP A 30 -18.54 17.84 -17.08
N PHE A 31 -18.27 16.85 -16.23
CA PHE A 31 -19.29 15.88 -15.79
C PHE A 31 -20.46 16.57 -15.07
N MET A 32 -20.18 17.49 -14.15
CA MET A 32 -21.20 18.19 -13.38
C MET A 32 -22.08 19.07 -14.26
N GLU A 33 -21.52 19.72 -15.28
CA GLU A 33 -22.29 20.51 -16.25
C GLU A 33 -23.17 19.62 -17.13
N ALA A 34 -22.65 18.48 -17.62
CA ALA A 34 -23.45 17.50 -18.35
C ALA A 34 -24.59 16.92 -17.48
N LYS A 35 -24.31 16.66 -16.20
CA LYS A 35 -25.32 16.17 -15.25
C LYS A 35 -26.43 17.20 -15.01
N ASP A 36 -26.08 18.48 -14.88
CA ASP A 36 -27.08 19.57 -14.74
C ASP A 36 -27.96 19.69 -16.00
N ASN A 37 -27.38 19.56 -17.20
CA ASN A 37 -28.15 19.52 -18.46
C ASN A 37 -29.15 18.35 -18.47
N PHE A 38 -28.73 17.18 -18.00
CA PHE A 38 -29.61 16.01 -17.90
C PHE A 38 -30.74 16.22 -16.88
N ASP A 39 -30.44 16.78 -15.72
CA ASP A 39 -31.43 17.03 -14.66
C ASP A 39 -32.48 18.08 -15.09
N GLN A 40 -32.05 19.12 -15.81
CA GLN A 40 -32.96 20.09 -16.44
C GLN A 40 -33.89 19.43 -17.46
N LEU A 41 -33.36 18.49 -18.25
CA LEU A 41 -34.12 17.75 -19.24
C LEU A 41 -35.14 16.79 -18.58
N GLN A 42 -34.75 16.10 -17.50
CA GLN A 42 -35.66 15.27 -16.71
C GLN A 42 -36.76 16.11 -16.05
N ALA A 43 -36.44 17.30 -15.52
CA ALA A 43 -37.45 18.20 -14.97
C ALA A 43 -38.50 18.67 -16.01
N ALA A 44 -38.10 18.75 -17.29
CA ALA A 44 -38.99 19.16 -18.38
C ALA A 44 -39.82 18.01 -18.96
N LEU A 45 -39.25 16.81 -19.08
CA LEU A 45 -39.82 15.68 -19.83
C LEU A 45 -40.25 14.50 -18.94
N GLY A 46 -39.94 14.53 -17.65
CA GLY A 46 -40.14 13.46 -16.68
C GLY A 46 -38.95 12.50 -16.58
N ASP A 47 -39.01 11.59 -15.59
CA ASP A 47 -37.95 10.63 -15.29
C ASP A 47 -37.78 9.62 -16.43
N LYS A 48 -36.87 9.94 -17.34
CA LYS A 48 -36.42 9.04 -18.40
C LYS A 48 -34.91 8.88 -18.29
N MET A 49 -34.46 7.65 -18.55
CA MET A 49 -33.04 7.28 -18.62
C MET A 49 -32.57 7.17 -20.07
N SER A 50 -33.49 6.92 -21.01
CA SER A 50 -33.16 6.81 -22.43
C SER A 50 -33.27 8.15 -23.14
N VAL A 51 -32.25 8.49 -23.93
CA VAL A 51 -32.13 9.74 -24.68
C VAL A 51 -32.10 9.51 -26.19
N THR A 52 -32.69 10.44 -26.95
CA THR A 52 -32.59 10.49 -28.43
C THR A 52 -31.27 11.13 -28.86
N PRO A 53 -30.88 11.07 -30.16
CA PRO A 53 -29.67 11.73 -30.64
C PRO A 53 -29.62 13.24 -30.35
N GLU A 54 -30.76 13.92 -30.44
CA GLU A 54 -30.85 15.36 -30.16
C GLU A 54 -30.64 15.64 -28.67
N GLU A 55 -31.21 14.82 -27.79
CA GLU A 55 -31.09 14.96 -26.34
C GLU A 55 -29.68 14.58 -25.87
N PHE A 56 -29.05 13.59 -26.52
CA PHE A 56 -27.67 13.23 -26.27
C PHE A 56 -26.71 14.40 -26.59
N ASP A 57 -26.92 15.10 -27.71
CA ASP A 57 -26.15 16.29 -28.08
C ASP A 57 -26.32 17.41 -27.04
N GLU A 58 -27.56 17.66 -26.59
CA GLU A 58 -27.86 18.66 -25.55
C GLU A 58 -27.14 18.36 -24.21
N ILE A 59 -26.97 17.09 -23.85
CA ILE A 59 -26.37 16.68 -22.57
C ILE A 59 -24.84 16.61 -22.66
N PHE A 60 -24.30 15.98 -23.71
CA PHE A 60 -22.90 15.53 -23.74
C PHE A 60 -21.99 16.32 -24.69
N SER A 61 -22.48 17.33 -25.41
CA SER A 61 -21.68 18.13 -26.37
C SER A 61 -20.47 18.86 -25.80
N LEU A 62 -20.39 19.03 -24.47
CA LEU A 62 -19.21 19.59 -23.79
C LEU A 62 -18.05 18.61 -23.71
N ILE A 63 -18.35 17.32 -23.59
CA ILE A 63 -17.37 16.25 -23.42
C ILE A 63 -17.09 15.56 -24.77
N CYS A 64 -18.14 15.32 -25.54
CA CYS A 64 -18.11 14.61 -26.82
C CYS A 64 -17.98 15.62 -27.98
N GLN A 65 -16.86 15.64 -28.69
CA GLN A 65 -16.61 16.53 -29.82
C GLN A 65 -17.52 16.23 -31.02
N ASP A 66 -17.79 14.94 -31.28
CA ASP A 66 -18.81 14.48 -32.24
C ASP A 66 -19.88 13.63 -31.54
N PRO A 67 -20.94 14.27 -30.98
CA PRO A 67 -21.99 13.56 -30.26
C PRO A 67 -22.71 12.48 -31.07
N GLN A 68 -22.71 12.57 -32.41
CA GLN A 68 -23.33 11.54 -33.25
C GLN A 68 -22.51 10.25 -33.27
N GLU A 69 -21.18 10.36 -33.26
CA GLU A 69 -20.29 9.21 -33.21
C GLU A 69 -20.38 8.48 -31.86
N HIS A 70 -20.39 9.24 -30.76
CA HIS A 70 -20.59 8.69 -29.43
C HIS A 70 -22.00 8.10 -29.24
N PHE A 71 -23.04 8.74 -29.78
CA PHE A 71 -24.38 8.16 -29.77
C PHE A 71 -24.40 6.80 -30.50
N ALA A 72 -23.77 6.70 -31.67
CA ALA A 72 -23.68 5.45 -32.42
C ALA A 72 -22.90 4.36 -31.66
N LEU A 73 -21.85 4.74 -30.93
CA LEU A 73 -21.10 3.84 -30.05
C LEU A 73 -22.02 3.26 -28.96
N PHE A 74 -22.82 4.10 -28.31
CA PHE A 74 -23.71 3.67 -27.24
C PHE A 74 -25.02 3.01 -27.74
N ASP A 75 -25.46 3.25 -28.97
CA ASP A 75 -26.57 2.55 -29.63
C ASP A 75 -26.09 1.30 -30.42
N SER A 76 -24.86 0.83 -30.17
CA SER A 76 -24.23 -0.28 -30.92
C SER A 76 -24.97 -1.63 -30.85
N TRP A 77 -25.87 -1.81 -29.89
CA TRP A 77 -26.74 -3.00 -29.80
C TRP A 77 -28.13 -2.81 -30.43
N GLU A 78 -28.38 -1.64 -31.04
CA GLU A 78 -29.58 -1.25 -31.81
C GLU A 78 -30.91 -1.52 -31.09
N VAL A 79 -30.95 -1.33 -29.76
CA VAL A 79 -32.16 -1.54 -28.97
C VAL A 79 -32.99 -0.25 -28.95
N GLY A 80 -33.67 0.02 -30.07
CA GLY A 80 -34.72 1.04 -30.12
C GLY A 80 -34.29 2.46 -30.53
N LYS A 81 -33.08 2.66 -31.07
CA LYS A 81 -32.52 3.97 -31.46
C LYS A 81 -32.53 5.00 -30.32
N VAL A 82 -32.19 4.54 -29.13
CA VAL A 82 -32.08 5.35 -27.92
C VAL A 82 -30.88 4.87 -27.12
N VAL A 83 -30.22 5.78 -26.42
CA VAL A 83 -29.07 5.50 -25.56
C VAL A 83 -29.48 5.65 -24.11
N ASP A 84 -29.01 4.76 -23.24
CA ASP A 84 -29.16 4.92 -21.79
C ASP A 84 -28.13 5.94 -21.28
N ALA A 85 -28.60 7.08 -20.80
CA ALA A 85 -27.73 8.16 -20.31
C ALA A 85 -26.89 7.71 -19.09
N MET A 86 -27.40 6.78 -18.28
CA MET A 86 -26.69 6.27 -17.10
C MET A 86 -25.45 5.47 -17.49
N GLU A 87 -25.51 4.72 -18.59
CA GLU A 87 -24.37 4.00 -19.15
C GLU A 87 -23.27 4.97 -19.61
N VAL A 88 -23.66 6.11 -20.20
CA VAL A 88 -22.73 7.14 -20.70
C VAL A 88 -22.05 7.85 -19.54
N PHE A 89 -22.83 8.31 -18.54
CA PHE A 89 -22.28 8.96 -17.35
C PHE A 89 -21.35 8.03 -16.57
N ALA A 90 -21.70 6.76 -16.40
CA ALA A 90 -20.84 5.80 -15.73
C ALA A 90 -19.49 5.63 -16.46
N VAL A 91 -19.48 5.57 -17.79
CA VAL A 91 -18.24 5.53 -18.58
C VAL A 91 -17.43 6.80 -18.39
N ILE A 92 -18.05 7.98 -18.46
CA ILE A 92 -17.36 9.26 -18.25
C ILE A 92 -16.70 9.28 -16.87
N ILE A 93 -17.42 8.91 -15.80
CA ILE A 93 -16.85 8.88 -14.44
C ILE A 93 -15.68 7.89 -14.34
N VAL A 94 -15.81 6.70 -14.93
CA VAL A 94 -14.73 5.70 -14.87
C VAL A 94 -13.45 6.21 -15.57
N TYR A 95 -13.59 6.89 -16.72
CA TYR A 95 -12.46 7.32 -17.53
C TYR A 95 -11.94 8.74 -17.28
N CYS A 96 -12.70 9.63 -16.62
CA CYS A 96 -12.32 11.02 -16.42
C CYS A 96 -11.01 11.18 -15.62
N ASP A 97 -10.39 12.36 -15.75
CA ASP A 97 -9.16 12.71 -15.04
C ASP A 97 -9.48 13.08 -13.58
N ALA A 98 -9.73 12.06 -12.76
CA ALA A 98 -10.06 12.16 -11.34
C ALA A 98 -9.51 10.94 -10.57
N THR A 99 -9.28 11.10 -9.27
CA THR A 99 -8.85 9.99 -8.40
C THR A 99 -9.99 9.02 -8.14
N MET A 100 -9.69 7.81 -7.65
CA MET A 100 -10.74 6.85 -7.31
C MET A 100 -11.66 7.39 -6.19
N GLU A 101 -11.10 8.12 -5.22
CA GLU A 101 -11.85 8.74 -4.12
C GLU A 101 -12.79 9.86 -4.59
N GLU A 102 -12.50 10.48 -5.74
CA GLU A 102 -13.40 11.46 -6.37
C GLU A 102 -14.46 10.76 -7.24
N LYS A 103 -14.10 9.68 -7.92
CA LYS A 103 -15.00 8.94 -8.83
C LYS A 103 -16.08 8.14 -8.10
N VAL A 104 -15.72 7.52 -6.98
CA VAL A 104 -16.62 6.66 -6.21
C VAL A 104 -17.87 7.41 -5.72
N PRO A 105 -17.76 8.59 -5.09
CA PRO A 105 -18.92 9.39 -4.72
C PRO A 105 -19.79 9.82 -5.91
N LEU A 106 -19.17 10.12 -7.07
CA LEU A 106 -19.92 10.48 -8.28
C LEU A 106 -20.74 9.30 -8.81
N LEU A 107 -20.16 8.10 -8.85
CA LEU A 107 -20.88 6.88 -9.23
C LEU A 107 -22.00 6.56 -8.23
N PHE A 108 -21.74 6.73 -6.93
CA PHE A 108 -22.74 6.51 -5.89
C PHE A 108 -23.93 7.46 -6.06
N ASP A 109 -23.67 8.77 -6.12
CA ASP A 109 -24.71 9.80 -6.27
C ASP A 109 -25.44 9.71 -7.63
N LEU A 110 -24.81 9.17 -8.68
CA LEU A 110 -25.44 8.95 -9.98
C LEU A 110 -26.57 7.91 -9.91
N PHE A 111 -26.45 6.90 -9.05
CA PHE A 111 -27.42 5.81 -8.93
C PHE A 111 -28.30 5.86 -7.66
N ASP A 112 -28.05 6.80 -6.75
CA ASP A 112 -28.95 7.16 -5.62
C ASP A 112 -30.15 7.97 -6.15
N PHE A 113 -31.12 7.26 -6.74
CA PHE A 113 -32.27 7.87 -7.44
C PHE A 113 -33.27 8.49 -6.47
N ASP A 114 -33.40 7.95 -5.26
CA ASP A 114 -34.28 8.49 -4.25
C ASP A 114 -33.63 9.57 -3.36
N HIS A 115 -32.34 9.84 -3.58
CA HIS A 115 -31.52 10.80 -2.86
C HIS A 115 -31.48 10.53 -1.35
N SER A 116 -31.57 9.26 -0.98
CA SER A 116 -31.51 8.83 0.42
C SER A 116 -30.10 8.93 1.00
N LYS A 117 -29.07 9.08 0.17
CA LYS A 117 -27.65 8.92 0.52
C LYS A 117 -27.28 7.51 0.97
N GLU A 118 -28.14 6.56 0.65
CA GLU A 118 -27.96 5.14 0.80
C GLU A 118 -28.28 4.48 -0.54
N MET A 119 -27.63 3.36 -0.85
CA MET A 119 -27.87 2.63 -2.09
C MET A 119 -28.61 1.34 -1.79
N SER A 120 -29.80 1.22 -2.36
CA SER A 120 -30.62 0.02 -2.28
C SER A 120 -30.10 -1.09 -3.20
N GLN A 121 -30.60 -2.32 -3.03
CA GLN A 121 -30.22 -3.45 -3.87
C GLN A 121 -30.55 -3.21 -5.36
N ASP A 122 -31.69 -2.60 -5.65
CA ASP A 122 -32.11 -2.31 -7.02
C ASP A 122 -31.20 -1.25 -7.67
N GLU A 123 -30.74 -0.27 -6.90
CA GLU A 123 -29.80 0.77 -7.34
C GLU A 123 -28.40 0.19 -7.61
N LEU A 124 -27.90 -0.69 -6.75
CA LEU A 124 -26.63 -1.40 -7.00
C LEU A 124 -26.72 -2.28 -8.27
N VAL A 125 -27.84 -2.97 -8.48
CA VAL A 125 -28.09 -3.75 -9.70
C VAL A 125 -28.03 -2.85 -10.93
N LEU A 126 -28.69 -1.68 -10.90
CA LEU A 126 -28.65 -0.70 -11.99
C LEU A 126 -27.24 -0.15 -12.21
N LEU A 127 -26.51 0.19 -11.14
CA LEU A 127 -25.13 0.65 -11.20
C LEU A 127 -24.25 -0.37 -11.91
N MET A 128 -24.28 -1.63 -11.46
CA MET A 128 -23.47 -2.70 -12.05
C MET A 128 -23.88 -2.99 -13.51
N LEU A 129 -25.17 -2.99 -13.82
CA LEU A 129 -25.68 -3.17 -15.18
C LEU A 129 -25.20 -2.06 -16.12
N CYS A 130 -25.41 -0.80 -15.74
CA CYS A 130 -25.15 0.34 -16.60
C CYS A 130 -23.65 0.54 -16.80
N THR A 131 -22.88 0.51 -15.70
CA THR A 131 -21.42 0.65 -15.75
C THR A 131 -20.82 -0.44 -16.62
N THR A 132 -21.16 -1.70 -16.38
CA THR A 132 -20.64 -2.83 -17.16
C THR A 132 -21.00 -2.74 -18.64
N ARG A 133 -22.25 -2.40 -18.96
CA ARG A 133 -22.70 -2.33 -20.35
C ARG A 133 -22.04 -1.17 -21.09
N GLY A 134 -21.98 0.00 -20.47
CA GLY A 134 -21.30 1.16 -21.03
C GLY A 134 -19.84 0.84 -21.31
N LEU A 135 -19.13 0.27 -20.33
CA LEU A 135 -17.74 -0.15 -20.49
C LEU A 135 -17.57 -1.17 -21.62
N CYS A 136 -18.41 -2.22 -21.69
CA CYS A 136 -18.37 -3.19 -22.78
C CYS A 136 -18.57 -2.55 -24.17
N LYS A 137 -19.45 -1.54 -24.30
CA LYS A 137 -19.66 -0.85 -25.59
C LYS A 137 -18.41 -0.12 -26.04
N VAL A 138 -17.77 0.64 -25.15
CA VAL A 138 -16.59 1.44 -25.51
C VAL A 138 -15.33 0.63 -25.74
N VAL A 139 -15.27 -0.61 -25.23
CA VAL A 139 -14.18 -1.55 -25.52
C VAL A 139 -14.53 -2.60 -26.59
N GLY A 140 -15.73 -2.56 -27.16
CA GLY A 140 -16.17 -3.49 -28.22
C GLY A 140 -16.45 -4.93 -27.76
N MET A 141 -16.79 -5.13 -26.48
CA MET A 141 -17.17 -6.43 -25.92
C MET A 141 -18.65 -6.77 -26.14
N PRO A 142 -19.01 -8.08 -26.15
CA PRO A 142 -20.39 -8.50 -26.29
C PRO A 142 -21.25 -8.03 -25.11
N ARG A 143 -22.54 -7.83 -25.39
CA ARG A 143 -23.53 -7.46 -24.35
C ARG A 143 -23.58 -8.52 -23.24
N PRO A 144 -23.30 -8.16 -21.99
CA PRO A 144 -23.43 -9.08 -20.87
C PRO A 144 -24.91 -9.36 -20.57
N ALA A 145 -25.20 -10.61 -20.19
CA ALA A 145 -26.55 -11.07 -19.89
C ALA A 145 -27.08 -10.39 -18.61
N THR A 146 -28.34 -9.94 -18.63
CA THR A 146 -28.97 -9.28 -17.48
C THR A 146 -28.98 -10.17 -16.25
N ASP A 147 -29.48 -11.41 -16.37
CA ASP A 147 -29.60 -12.35 -15.26
C ASP A 147 -28.26 -12.65 -14.58
N TYR A 148 -27.15 -12.61 -15.34
CA TYR A 148 -25.81 -12.79 -14.80
C TYR A 148 -25.38 -11.60 -13.94
N LEU A 149 -25.59 -10.37 -14.43
CA LEU A 149 -25.23 -9.16 -13.70
C LEU A 149 -26.14 -8.92 -12.49
N GLU A 150 -27.42 -9.27 -12.57
CA GLU A 150 -28.35 -9.23 -11.42
C GLU A 150 -27.93 -10.20 -10.32
N ALA A 151 -27.58 -11.44 -10.68
CA ALA A 151 -27.11 -12.43 -9.72
C ALA A 151 -25.81 -11.99 -9.04
N LEU A 152 -24.91 -11.38 -9.82
CA LEU A 152 -23.64 -10.85 -9.34
C LEU A 152 -23.82 -9.65 -8.41
N ALA A 153 -24.71 -8.71 -8.76
CA ALA A 153 -25.04 -7.57 -7.91
C ALA A 153 -25.72 -8.00 -6.62
N THR A 154 -26.58 -9.02 -6.67
CA THR A 154 -27.19 -9.61 -5.46
C THR A 154 -26.15 -10.22 -4.53
N ASP A 155 -25.15 -10.90 -5.08
CA ASP A 155 -24.06 -11.46 -4.29
C ASP A 155 -23.17 -10.35 -3.71
N ALA A 156 -22.81 -9.35 -4.53
CA ALA A 156 -22.04 -8.18 -4.08
C ALA A 156 -22.76 -7.42 -2.97
N PHE A 157 -24.08 -7.22 -3.06
CA PHE A 157 -24.85 -6.51 -2.04
C PHE A 157 -24.67 -7.13 -0.65
N ALA A 158 -24.74 -8.46 -0.55
CA ALA A 158 -24.56 -9.17 0.72
C ALA A 158 -23.13 -9.09 1.28
N HIS A 159 -22.16 -8.75 0.44
CA HIS A 159 -20.76 -8.53 0.83
C HIS A 159 -20.49 -7.07 1.22
N ILE A 160 -21.15 -6.12 0.57
CA ILE A 160 -20.98 -4.68 0.82
C ILE A 160 -21.74 -4.24 2.08
N ASP A 161 -22.98 -4.70 2.25
CA ASP A 161 -23.84 -4.41 3.41
C ASP A 161 -23.33 -5.17 4.66
N ALA A 162 -22.20 -4.69 5.19
CA ALA A 162 -21.47 -5.32 6.28
C ALA A 162 -22.25 -5.26 7.60
N ASP A 163 -22.95 -4.15 7.82
CA ASP A 163 -23.78 -3.94 9.01
C ASP A 163 -25.17 -4.59 8.92
N ARG A 164 -25.56 -5.06 7.72
CA ARG A 164 -26.84 -5.71 7.41
C ARG A 164 -28.03 -4.79 7.66
N SER A 165 -27.86 -3.50 7.44
CA SER A 165 -28.93 -2.51 7.48
C SER A 165 -29.93 -2.72 6.34
N GLY A 166 -29.54 -3.45 5.29
CA GLY A 166 -30.33 -3.65 4.07
C GLY A 166 -30.17 -2.52 3.07
N GLN A 167 -29.19 -1.63 3.30
CA GLN A 167 -28.88 -0.44 2.54
C GLN A 167 -27.35 -0.30 2.51
N ILE A 168 -26.78 0.23 1.44
CA ILE A 168 -25.33 0.43 1.33
C ILE A 168 -25.01 1.91 1.51
N SER A 169 -24.21 2.23 2.52
CA SER A 169 -23.68 3.58 2.71
C SER A 169 -22.57 3.91 1.70
N LEU A 170 -22.30 5.19 1.49
CA LEU A 170 -21.16 5.62 0.67
C LEU A 170 -19.83 5.08 1.22
N GLU A 171 -19.70 4.97 2.54
CA GLU A 171 -18.50 4.44 3.20
C GLU A 171 -18.30 2.95 2.87
N GLU A 172 -19.34 2.13 2.99
CA GLU A 172 -19.29 0.71 2.62
C GLU A 172 -19.03 0.49 1.13
N PHE A 173 -19.67 1.29 0.27
CA PHE A 173 -19.43 1.22 -1.17
C PHE A 173 -17.99 1.63 -1.52
N SER A 174 -17.47 2.68 -0.87
CA SER A 174 -16.11 3.15 -1.10
C SER A 174 -15.08 2.13 -0.66
N ASP A 175 -15.26 1.55 0.52
CA ASP A 175 -14.42 0.47 1.00
C ASP A 175 -14.43 -0.68 -0.01
N TRP A 176 -15.62 -1.16 -0.42
CA TRP A 176 -15.72 -2.25 -1.39
C TRP A 176 -15.02 -1.96 -2.73
N VAL A 177 -15.26 -0.80 -3.37
CA VAL A 177 -14.64 -0.50 -4.67
C VAL A 177 -13.11 -0.41 -4.58
N LEU A 178 -12.59 0.14 -3.47
CA LEU A 178 -11.15 0.37 -3.26
C LEU A 178 -10.41 -0.86 -2.73
N ASN A 179 -11.10 -1.79 -2.10
CA ASN A 179 -10.47 -2.85 -1.31
C ASN A 179 -10.86 -4.26 -1.77
N GLU A 180 -12.01 -4.43 -2.43
CA GLU A 180 -12.45 -5.75 -2.88
C GLU A 180 -11.68 -6.18 -4.13
N ARG A 181 -10.87 -7.24 -3.99
CA ARG A 181 -10.04 -7.82 -5.05
C ARG A 181 -10.85 -8.06 -6.32
N SER A 182 -12.06 -8.60 -6.18
CA SER A 182 -12.89 -8.95 -7.33
C SER A 182 -13.37 -7.71 -8.09
N ALA A 183 -13.74 -6.63 -7.38
CA ALA A 183 -14.14 -5.35 -7.98
C ALA A 183 -12.97 -4.67 -8.71
N MET A 184 -11.79 -4.66 -8.11
CA MET A 184 -10.58 -4.09 -8.72
C MET A 184 -10.16 -4.84 -9.99
N VAL A 185 -10.13 -6.19 -9.96
CA VAL A 185 -9.83 -7.03 -11.13
C VAL A 185 -10.84 -6.78 -12.25
N TYR A 186 -12.09 -6.54 -11.89
CA TYR A 186 -13.14 -6.26 -12.86
C TYR A 186 -12.94 -4.90 -13.55
N LEU A 187 -12.72 -3.83 -12.77
CA LEU A 187 -12.48 -2.48 -13.29
C LEU A 187 -11.19 -2.39 -14.13
N ALA A 188 -10.15 -3.14 -13.74
CA ALA A 188 -8.90 -3.25 -14.48
C ALA A 188 -9.05 -3.76 -15.93
N LYS A 189 -10.17 -4.41 -16.28
CA LYS A 189 -10.45 -4.85 -17.66
C LYS A 189 -10.77 -3.69 -18.60
N PHE A 190 -11.28 -2.60 -18.05
CA PHE A 190 -11.87 -1.51 -18.82
C PHE A 190 -11.10 -0.21 -18.67
N ALA A 191 -10.57 0.10 -17.49
CA ALA A 191 -9.85 1.34 -17.26
C ALA A 191 -8.37 1.09 -16.92
N ASN A 192 -7.54 2.13 -17.12
CA ASN A 192 -6.12 2.14 -16.73
C ASN A 192 -5.89 2.05 -15.20
N THR A 193 -6.93 1.72 -14.43
CA THR A 193 -6.86 1.20 -13.05
C THR A 193 -6.01 -0.07 -12.95
N ARG A 194 -5.75 -0.73 -14.09
CA ARG A 194 -4.88 -1.89 -14.26
C ARG A 194 -3.48 -1.73 -13.65
N VAL A 195 -2.86 -0.57 -13.80
CA VAL A 195 -1.45 -0.40 -13.44
C VAL A 195 -1.25 -0.56 -11.93
N ILE A 196 -2.12 0.00 -11.09
CA ILE A 196 -1.92 -0.13 -9.63
C ILE A 196 -2.17 -1.56 -9.16
N TYR A 197 -3.28 -2.20 -9.55
CA TYR A 197 -3.59 -3.53 -9.04
C TYR A 197 -2.61 -4.61 -9.54
N GLU A 198 -2.25 -4.59 -10.83
CA GLU A 198 -1.27 -5.54 -11.36
C GLU A 198 0.10 -5.31 -10.74
N ASN A 199 0.51 -4.06 -10.56
CA ASN A 199 1.78 -3.72 -9.92
C ASN A 199 1.75 -4.07 -8.42
N GLN A 200 0.61 -3.93 -7.74
CA GLN A 200 0.42 -4.37 -6.36
C GLN A 200 0.55 -5.89 -6.24
N VAL A 201 -0.15 -6.65 -7.08
CA VAL A 201 -0.07 -8.12 -7.07
C VAL A 201 1.34 -8.59 -7.43
N GLN A 202 1.98 -7.95 -8.41
CA GLN A 202 3.36 -8.22 -8.80
C GLN A 202 4.32 -7.94 -7.65
N TYR A 203 4.20 -6.79 -7.00
CA TYR A 203 4.98 -6.43 -5.83
C TYR A 203 4.81 -7.45 -4.70
N ASP A 204 3.57 -7.75 -4.32
CA ASP A 204 3.26 -8.67 -3.21
C ASP A 204 3.77 -10.09 -3.48
N LEU A 205 3.59 -10.60 -4.70
CA LEU A 205 4.12 -11.91 -5.11
C LEU A 205 5.64 -11.92 -5.08
N MET A 206 6.28 -10.89 -5.63
CA MET A 206 7.74 -10.79 -5.68
C MET A 206 8.34 -10.74 -4.27
N ILE A 207 7.78 -9.92 -3.37
CA ILE A 207 8.20 -9.88 -1.97
C ILE A 207 8.01 -11.23 -1.30
N LYS A 208 6.85 -11.86 -1.44
CA LYS A 208 6.56 -13.17 -0.82
C LYS A 208 7.53 -14.27 -1.28
N GLU A 209 7.80 -14.34 -2.58
CA GLU A 209 8.70 -15.33 -3.15
C GLU A 209 10.16 -15.10 -2.71
N ILE A 210 10.61 -13.84 -2.71
CA ILE A 210 11.93 -13.45 -2.23
C ILE A 210 12.09 -13.73 -0.72
N CYS A 211 11.08 -13.41 0.10
CA CYS A 211 11.00 -13.76 1.53
C CYS A 211 11.19 -15.25 1.76
N THR A 212 10.40 -16.05 1.05
CA THR A 212 10.44 -17.51 1.15
C THR A 212 11.80 -18.05 0.74
N ALA A 213 12.40 -17.51 -0.34
CA ALA A 213 13.72 -17.89 -0.78
C ALA A 213 14.80 -17.56 0.27
N PHE A 214 14.81 -16.33 0.78
CA PHE A 214 15.78 -15.91 1.79
C PHE A 214 15.74 -16.82 3.02
N MET A 215 14.55 -17.10 3.55
CA MET A 215 14.40 -17.98 4.72
C MET A 215 14.94 -19.39 4.47
N ASN A 216 14.66 -19.96 3.30
CA ASN A 216 15.12 -21.31 2.93
C ASN A 216 16.65 -21.44 2.82
N PHE A 217 17.35 -20.35 2.47
CA PHE A 217 18.80 -20.33 2.29
C PHE A 217 19.56 -19.64 3.45
N SER A 218 18.84 -19.17 4.46
CA SER A 218 19.42 -18.49 5.62
C SER A 218 20.05 -19.45 6.61
N GLU A 219 21.18 -19.02 7.20
CA GLU A 219 21.82 -19.64 8.35
C GLU A 219 21.45 -18.84 9.62
N VAL A 220 21.17 -19.51 10.73
CA VAL A 220 20.93 -18.87 12.04
C VAL A 220 22.27 -18.55 12.68
N ASP A 221 22.52 -17.28 13.02
CA ASP A 221 23.67 -16.90 13.84
C ASP A 221 23.38 -17.14 15.33
N ASP A 222 24.16 -18.04 15.95
CA ASP A 222 24.01 -18.51 17.34
C ASP A 222 24.78 -17.60 18.34
N GLY A 223 25.01 -16.34 17.96
CA GLY A 223 25.93 -15.42 18.63
C GLY A 223 25.38 -14.79 19.93
N ARG A 224 25.63 -15.41 21.09
CA ARG A 224 25.67 -14.85 22.49
C ARG A 224 24.66 -13.75 22.94
N GLY A 225 23.59 -13.49 22.21
CA GLY A 225 22.53 -12.53 22.54
C GLY A 225 21.14 -13.11 22.25
N ASP A 226 20.11 -12.58 22.93
CA ASP A 226 18.72 -13.08 22.92
C ASP A 226 17.98 -13.01 21.56
N GLN A 227 18.64 -12.63 20.46
CA GLN A 227 18.01 -12.42 19.14
C GLN A 227 18.67 -13.28 18.06
N GLN A 228 17.96 -14.30 17.57
CA GLN A 228 18.36 -15.10 16.42
C GLN A 228 18.35 -14.22 15.17
N THR A 229 19.52 -14.04 14.55
CA THR A 229 19.65 -13.26 13.32
C THR A 229 19.82 -14.21 12.14
N LEU A 230 18.94 -14.11 11.15
CA LEU A 230 19.03 -14.88 9.92
C LEU A 230 19.99 -14.19 8.95
N LEU A 231 20.98 -14.95 8.45
CA LEU A 231 22.04 -14.46 7.57
C LEU A 231 22.08 -15.27 6.27
N CYS A 232 22.24 -14.59 5.13
CA CYS A 232 22.53 -15.21 3.84
C CYS A 232 23.88 -14.73 3.29
N SER A 233 24.57 -15.55 2.50
CA SER A 233 25.77 -15.08 1.82
C SER A 233 25.45 -14.10 0.69
N GLU A 234 26.36 -13.17 0.40
CA GLU A 234 26.25 -12.21 -0.71
C GLU A 234 25.98 -12.90 -2.06
N ASP A 235 26.67 -14.02 -2.35
CA ASP A 235 26.48 -14.77 -3.59
C ASP A 235 25.03 -15.28 -3.72
N PHE A 236 24.45 -15.80 -2.63
CA PHE A 236 23.04 -16.21 -2.61
C PHE A 236 22.08 -15.03 -2.74
N CYS A 237 22.38 -13.88 -2.11
CA CYS A 237 21.59 -12.67 -2.29
C CYS A 237 21.60 -12.17 -3.74
N GLU A 238 22.77 -12.21 -4.40
CA GLU A 238 22.89 -11.92 -5.83
C GLU A 238 22.05 -12.88 -6.68
N GLU A 239 22.15 -14.19 -6.45
CA GLU A 239 21.37 -15.20 -7.19
C GLU A 239 19.86 -15.03 -6.98
N MET A 240 19.42 -14.69 -5.76
CA MET A 240 18.00 -14.41 -5.46
C MET A 240 17.51 -13.18 -6.24
N ILE A 241 18.24 -12.07 -6.22
CA ILE A 241 17.87 -10.87 -6.96
C ILE A 241 17.77 -11.18 -8.46
N GLN A 242 18.77 -11.87 -9.03
CA GLN A 242 18.74 -12.23 -10.46
C GLN A 242 17.57 -13.15 -10.82
N ARG A 243 17.13 -14.01 -9.90
CA ARG A 243 16.07 -14.98 -10.15
C ARG A 243 14.67 -14.37 -10.06
N TYR A 244 14.43 -13.53 -9.06
CA TYR A 244 13.11 -12.96 -8.78
C TYR A 244 12.92 -11.57 -9.39
N CYS A 245 14.02 -10.88 -9.73
CA CYS A 245 14.05 -9.60 -10.42
C CYS A 245 14.89 -9.72 -11.70
N PRO A 246 14.43 -10.46 -12.73
CA PRO A 246 15.25 -10.79 -13.90
C PRO A 246 15.59 -9.58 -14.80
N ALA A 247 14.81 -8.51 -14.71
CA ALA A 247 15.07 -7.26 -15.44
C ALA A 247 16.29 -6.51 -14.87
N THR A 248 16.60 -6.70 -13.58
CA THR A 248 17.64 -5.97 -12.86
C THR A 248 19.01 -6.03 -13.53
N GLU A 249 19.60 -4.86 -13.77
CA GLU A 249 20.91 -4.77 -14.37
C GLU A 249 22.04 -5.04 -13.37
N LYS A 250 23.19 -5.53 -13.86
CA LYS A 250 24.33 -5.92 -13.00
C LYS A 250 24.85 -4.80 -12.10
N TYR A 251 24.80 -3.55 -12.57
CA TYR A 251 25.24 -2.42 -11.78
C TYR A 251 24.26 -2.09 -10.65
N GLU A 252 22.96 -2.35 -10.85
CA GLU A 252 21.91 -2.20 -9.83
C GLU A 252 22.10 -3.26 -8.74
N ILE A 253 22.32 -4.53 -9.10
CA ILE A 253 22.63 -5.59 -8.13
C ILE A 253 23.83 -5.20 -7.26
N ALA A 254 24.92 -4.74 -7.89
CA ALA A 254 26.12 -4.31 -7.17
C ALA A 254 25.84 -3.13 -6.23
N PHE A 255 24.96 -2.19 -6.64
CA PHE A 255 24.51 -1.10 -5.79
C PHE A 255 23.69 -1.62 -4.60
N LEU A 256 22.69 -2.48 -4.83
CA LEU A 256 21.83 -3.03 -3.77
C LEU A 256 22.65 -3.78 -2.71
N LEU A 257 23.54 -4.68 -3.11
CA LEU A 257 24.39 -5.45 -2.18
C LEU A 257 25.33 -4.54 -1.37
N ARG A 258 25.92 -3.52 -2.01
CA ARG A 258 26.74 -2.52 -1.32
C ARG A 258 25.92 -1.71 -0.31
N THR A 259 24.70 -1.36 -0.67
CA THR A 259 23.79 -0.61 0.19
C THR A 259 23.39 -1.42 1.42
N MET A 260 23.06 -2.71 1.26
CA MET A 260 22.77 -3.64 2.37
C MET A 260 23.94 -3.69 3.38
N LYS A 261 25.17 -3.86 2.90
CA LYS A 261 26.37 -3.87 3.75
C LYS A 261 26.61 -2.54 4.46
N THR A 262 26.29 -1.42 3.80
CA THR A 262 26.43 -0.09 4.37
C THR A 262 25.43 0.13 5.51
N VAL A 263 24.19 -0.33 5.35
CA VAL A 263 23.16 -0.31 6.40
C VAL A 263 23.62 -1.11 7.63
N MET A 264 24.09 -2.34 7.42
CA MET A 264 24.60 -3.18 8.51
C MET A 264 25.78 -2.53 9.25
N SER A 265 26.68 -1.88 8.49
CA SER A 265 27.84 -1.19 9.06
C SER A 265 27.43 0.02 9.90
N LYS A 266 26.47 0.84 9.45
CA LYS A 266 25.96 2.00 10.21
C LYS A 266 25.37 1.59 11.56
N ARG A 267 24.54 0.54 11.60
CA ARG A 267 23.97 0.01 12.86
C ARG A 267 25.04 -0.43 13.86
N ASN A 268 26.09 -1.08 13.38
CA ASN A 268 27.21 -1.48 14.24
C ASN A 268 27.97 -0.27 14.82
N CYS A 269 28.02 0.85 14.10
CA CYS A 269 28.63 2.09 14.57
C CYS A 269 27.78 2.80 15.64
N ASP A 270 26.46 2.86 15.45
CA ASP A 270 25.54 3.51 16.39
C ASP A 270 25.48 2.75 17.74
N ASN A 271 25.64 1.43 17.70
CA ASN A 271 25.74 0.59 18.91
C ASN A 271 27.11 0.63 19.61
N ALA A 272 28.16 1.16 18.96
CA ALA A 272 29.55 1.12 19.44
C ALA A 272 29.95 2.25 20.41
N ASN A 273 29.02 2.85 21.15
CA ASN A 273 29.35 3.79 22.24
C ASN A 273 29.92 3.13 23.52
N GLN A 274 30.57 1.96 23.40
CA GLN A 274 31.43 1.38 24.45
C GLN A 274 32.87 1.23 23.93
N PRO A 275 33.88 1.78 24.63
CA PRO A 275 35.27 1.60 24.23
C PRO A 275 35.77 0.22 24.67
N GLU A 276 36.45 -0.44 23.73
CA GLU A 276 37.44 -1.52 23.93
C GLU A 276 36.94 -2.88 24.44
N ASN A 277 36.54 -3.74 23.51
CA ASN A 277 37.11 -5.10 23.35
C ASN A 277 36.49 -5.80 22.14
N CYS A 278 36.93 -5.43 20.93
CA CYS A 278 36.57 -6.16 19.72
C CYS A 278 37.43 -7.44 19.67
N ALA A 279 36.89 -8.53 20.20
CA ALA A 279 37.41 -9.86 19.91
C ALA A 279 37.19 -10.13 18.41
N THR A 280 38.30 -10.27 17.70
CA THR A 280 38.41 -10.55 16.27
C THR A 280 37.52 -11.72 15.83
N ILE A 281 36.39 -11.42 15.19
CA ILE A 281 35.73 -12.32 14.25
C ILE A 281 36.65 -12.39 13.01
N PRO A 282 36.98 -13.57 12.46
CA PRO A 282 37.79 -13.66 11.25
C PRO A 282 37.10 -12.90 10.11
N THR A 283 37.79 -11.86 9.65
CA THR A 283 37.34 -10.77 8.77
C THR A 283 36.80 -11.23 7.41
N ASP A 284 37.10 -12.45 6.96
CA ASP A 284 36.70 -12.91 5.62
C ASP A 284 35.23 -13.38 5.52
N LYS A 285 34.61 -13.86 6.61
CA LYS A 285 33.21 -14.32 6.56
C LYS A 285 32.19 -13.19 6.78
N ALA A 286 32.51 -12.21 7.63
CA ALA A 286 31.57 -11.14 7.99
C ALA A 286 31.32 -10.15 6.83
N HIS A 287 32.27 -9.96 5.93
CA HIS A 287 32.09 -9.13 4.74
C HIS A 287 31.24 -9.77 3.64
N SER A 288 30.92 -11.06 3.77
CA SER A 288 30.22 -11.86 2.77
C SER A 288 28.82 -12.28 3.22
N MET A 289 28.35 -11.83 4.38
CA MET A 289 27.03 -12.16 4.92
C MET A 289 26.14 -10.93 4.98
N ILE A 290 24.86 -11.12 4.68
CA ILE A 290 23.81 -10.11 4.67
C ILE A 290 22.71 -10.59 5.60
N SER A 291 22.32 -9.73 6.55
CA SER A 291 21.22 -10.02 7.48
C SER A 291 19.86 -9.79 6.83
N MET A 292 18.88 -10.56 7.27
CA MET A 292 17.50 -10.52 6.75
C MET A 292 16.93 -9.10 6.72
N ASP A 293 17.04 -8.40 7.84
CA ASP A 293 16.58 -7.02 8.00
C ASP A 293 17.26 -6.04 7.02
N ALA A 294 18.56 -6.16 6.81
CA ALA A 294 19.29 -5.32 5.85
C ALA A 294 18.92 -5.66 4.40
N PHE A 295 18.71 -6.94 4.09
CA PHE A 295 18.29 -7.39 2.78
C PHE A 295 16.91 -6.84 2.41
N PHE A 296 15.91 -7.07 3.27
CA PHE A 296 14.55 -6.60 2.99
C PHE A 296 14.45 -5.08 2.99
N LEU A 297 15.20 -4.37 3.85
CA LEU A 297 15.22 -2.91 3.87
C LEU A 297 15.63 -2.29 2.54
N VAL A 298 16.46 -2.99 1.76
CA VAL A 298 16.91 -2.54 0.44
C VAL A 298 16.06 -3.12 -0.69
N ILE A 299 15.65 -4.40 -0.60
CA ILE A 299 14.87 -5.05 -1.66
C ILE A 299 13.43 -4.59 -1.70
N SER A 300 12.78 -4.29 -0.58
CA SER A 300 11.38 -3.82 -0.58
C SER A 300 11.18 -2.55 -1.42
N PRO A 301 11.91 -1.45 -1.22
CA PRO A 301 11.73 -0.26 -2.06
C PRO A 301 12.15 -0.51 -3.52
N TYR A 302 13.15 -1.37 -3.77
CA TYR A 302 13.57 -1.74 -5.12
C TYR A 302 12.51 -2.60 -5.85
N ALA A 303 11.84 -3.49 -5.12
CA ALA A 303 10.75 -4.30 -5.64
C ALA A 303 9.54 -3.44 -6.02
N ALA A 304 9.22 -2.43 -5.21
CA ALA A 304 8.18 -1.46 -5.52
C ALA A 304 8.54 -0.63 -6.77
N PHE A 305 9.82 -0.27 -6.93
CA PHE A 305 10.33 0.39 -8.14
C PHE A 305 10.07 -0.45 -9.39
N LEU A 306 10.50 -1.72 -9.38
CA LEU A 306 10.29 -2.63 -10.52
C LEU A 306 8.82 -2.95 -10.78
N ALA A 307 7.99 -2.91 -9.75
CA ALA A 307 6.56 -3.06 -9.93
C ALA A 307 5.97 -1.80 -10.59
N ALA A 308 6.43 -0.60 -10.24
CA ALA A 308 5.90 0.65 -10.80
C ALA A 308 6.41 0.99 -12.20
N ASP A 309 7.59 0.50 -12.58
CA ASP A 309 8.21 0.63 -13.92
C ASP A 309 7.48 -0.27 -14.94
N ASP A 310 6.44 0.26 -15.58
CA ASP A 310 5.53 -0.50 -16.46
C ASP A 310 6.13 -0.73 -17.86
N ASP A 311 6.94 0.21 -18.34
CA ASP A 311 7.57 0.12 -19.66
C ASP A 311 8.99 -0.51 -19.64
N GLY A 312 9.53 -0.75 -18.44
CA GLY A 312 10.82 -1.40 -18.24
C GLY A 312 11.99 -0.52 -18.67
N GLU A 313 11.84 0.81 -18.61
CA GLU A 313 12.89 1.76 -18.98
C GLU A 313 13.98 1.90 -17.90
N HIS A 314 13.80 1.26 -16.73
CA HIS A 314 14.67 1.40 -15.56
C HIS A 314 14.73 2.84 -15.01
N SER A 315 13.68 3.62 -15.29
CA SER A 315 13.41 4.92 -14.68
C SER A 315 11.92 5.08 -14.42
N ILE A 316 11.57 5.93 -13.47
CA ILE A 316 10.19 6.19 -13.09
C ILE A 316 9.82 7.61 -13.52
N ASN A 317 8.83 7.72 -14.40
CA ASN A 317 8.24 9.00 -14.79
C ASN A 317 7.17 9.48 -13.78
N THR A 318 6.56 10.65 -14.00
CA THR A 318 5.58 11.22 -13.05
C THR A 318 4.35 10.34 -12.84
N LYS A 319 3.91 9.59 -13.87
CA LYS A 319 2.75 8.69 -13.76
C LYS A 319 3.13 7.45 -12.94
N GLU A 320 4.30 6.89 -13.20
CA GLU A 320 4.84 5.74 -12.46
C GLU A 320 5.20 6.10 -11.02
N LEU A 321 5.62 7.34 -10.76
CA LEU A 321 5.88 7.82 -9.40
C LEU A 321 4.59 7.84 -8.57
N LYS A 322 3.46 8.22 -9.18
CA LYS A 322 2.14 8.14 -8.53
C LYS A 322 1.83 6.70 -8.12
N ILE A 323 2.08 5.75 -9.01
CA ILE A 323 1.88 4.31 -8.75
C ILE A 323 2.83 3.85 -7.65
N LEU A 324 4.11 4.17 -7.73
CA LEU A 324 5.14 3.83 -6.75
C LEU A 324 4.79 4.33 -5.34
N ILE A 325 4.37 5.59 -5.23
CA ILE A 325 3.96 6.18 -3.96
C ILE A 325 2.68 5.51 -3.45
N TRP A 326 1.74 5.17 -4.32
CA TRP A 326 0.54 4.43 -3.93
C TRP A 326 0.85 3.00 -3.46
N LEU A 327 1.75 2.28 -4.15
CA LEU A 327 2.22 0.95 -3.74
C LEU A 327 2.80 0.97 -2.31
N LEU A 328 3.52 2.04 -1.97
CA LEU A 328 4.05 2.22 -0.63
C LEU A 328 3.02 2.78 0.36
N ARG A 329 2.17 3.74 0.01
CA ARG A 329 1.30 4.37 1.02
C ARG A 329 -0.01 3.65 1.24
N GLY A 330 -0.40 2.75 0.34
CA GLY A 330 -1.71 2.09 0.36
C GLY A 330 -2.85 2.99 -0.14
N SER A 331 -2.67 4.31 -0.15
CA SER A 331 -3.63 5.31 -0.61
C SER A 331 -3.16 6.06 -1.86
N GLU A 332 -4.10 6.52 -2.69
CA GLU A 332 -3.79 7.27 -3.91
C GLU A 332 -3.19 8.65 -3.54
N PRO A 333 -1.96 8.98 -3.97
CA PRO A 333 -1.35 10.25 -3.64
C PRO A 333 -1.87 11.37 -4.54
N SER A 334 -2.15 12.53 -3.93
CA SER A 334 -2.48 13.74 -4.71
C SER A 334 -1.35 14.17 -5.64
N GLN A 335 -1.68 14.80 -6.77
CA GLN A 335 -0.67 15.27 -7.73
C GLN A 335 0.35 16.23 -7.10
N GLY A 336 -0.06 17.08 -6.16
CA GLY A 336 0.84 17.98 -5.44
C GLY A 336 1.90 17.26 -4.59
N VAL A 337 1.55 16.09 -4.04
CA VAL A 337 2.49 15.22 -3.33
C VAL A 337 3.46 14.59 -4.33
N VAL A 338 2.96 14.02 -5.43
CA VAL A 338 3.81 13.43 -6.49
C VAL A 338 4.83 14.43 -7.03
N ASP A 339 4.39 15.67 -7.34
CA ASP A 339 5.26 16.73 -7.83
C ASP A 339 6.31 17.18 -6.81
N SER A 340 5.96 17.13 -5.51
CA SER A 340 6.89 17.44 -4.42
C SER A 340 7.95 16.36 -4.28
N PHE A 341 7.56 15.09 -4.34
CA PHE A 341 8.47 13.96 -4.33
C PHE A 341 9.41 14.04 -5.54
N MET A 342 8.90 14.18 -6.76
CA MET A 342 9.72 14.27 -7.96
C MET A 342 10.79 15.37 -7.87
N ARG A 343 10.41 16.58 -7.42
CA ARG A 343 11.35 17.70 -7.23
C ARG A 343 12.41 17.46 -6.15
N SER A 344 12.12 16.61 -5.17
CA SER A 344 13.01 16.31 -4.06
C SER A 344 13.94 15.12 -4.32
N LEU A 345 13.54 14.19 -5.19
CA LEU A 345 14.22 12.92 -5.43
C LEU A 345 15.04 12.90 -6.72
N ASP A 346 14.67 13.70 -7.70
CA ASP A 346 15.38 13.86 -8.97
C ASP A 346 16.67 14.68 -8.76
N ASP A 347 17.67 14.02 -8.18
CA ASP A 347 18.98 14.59 -7.84
C ASP A 347 19.72 15.10 -9.09
N ASN A 348 19.58 14.36 -10.18
CA ASN A 348 20.28 14.64 -11.43
C ASN A 348 19.51 15.63 -12.35
N ARG A 349 18.24 15.90 -12.05
CA ARG A 349 17.31 16.80 -12.76
C ARG A 349 17.00 16.39 -14.20
N ASP A 350 16.95 15.10 -14.47
CA ASP A 350 16.62 14.55 -15.79
C ASP A 350 15.11 14.40 -16.01
N GLY A 351 14.29 14.65 -14.99
CA GLY A 351 12.83 14.55 -15.06
C GLY A 351 12.31 13.13 -14.92
N SER A 352 13.17 12.18 -14.54
CA SER A 352 12.87 10.79 -14.22
C SER A 352 13.50 10.42 -12.86
N LEU A 353 13.05 9.32 -12.26
CA LEU A 353 13.62 8.81 -11.00
C LEU A 353 14.28 7.46 -11.25
N SER A 354 15.58 7.35 -10.99
CA SER A 354 16.28 6.06 -11.07
C SER A 354 16.06 5.19 -9.83
N ALA A 355 16.26 3.89 -9.97
CA ALA A 355 16.21 2.96 -8.82
C ALA A 355 17.22 3.32 -7.73
N MET A 356 18.39 3.87 -8.07
CA MET A 356 19.39 4.29 -7.08
C MET A 356 18.93 5.51 -6.28
N GLU A 357 18.35 6.51 -6.94
CA GLU A 357 17.82 7.71 -6.27
C GLU A 357 16.67 7.31 -5.34
N TRP A 358 15.77 6.46 -5.82
CA TRP A 358 14.66 5.94 -5.04
C TRP A 358 15.12 5.14 -3.82
N VAL A 359 15.95 4.12 -4.00
CA VAL A 359 16.42 3.27 -2.89
C VAL A 359 17.27 4.07 -1.92
N SER A 360 18.12 5.00 -2.41
CA SER A 360 18.88 5.90 -1.53
C SER A 360 17.95 6.74 -0.67
N TYR A 361 16.95 7.40 -1.25
CA TYR A 361 15.98 8.19 -0.50
C TYR A 361 15.20 7.35 0.51
N ALA A 362 14.77 6.16 0.10
CA ALA A 362 14.04 5.24 0.94
C ALA A 362 14.88 4.73 2.13
N LEU A 363 16.18 5.04 2.17
CA LEU A 363 17.10 4.71 3.27
C LEU A 363 17.68 5.96 3.95
N GLU A 364 17.42 7.16 3.42
CA GLU A 364 17.91 8.41 3.97
C GLU A 364 17.08 8.84 5.19
N SER A 365 17.79 9.34 6.21
CA SER A 365 17.18 9.85 7.44
C SER A 365 16.94 11.35 7.28
N ASN A 366 15.69 11.81 7.35
CA ASN A 366 15.38 13.22 7.23
C ASN A 366 15.81 13.96 8.51
N LYS A 367 16.71 14.96 8.37
CA LYS A 367 17.35 15.66 9.49
C LYS A 367 16.48 16.78 10.10
N GLU A 368 15.41 17.20 9.43
CA GLU A 368 14.57 18.32 9.90
C GLU A 368 13.25 17.88 10.55
N THR A 369 12.72 16.71 10.21
CA THR A 369 11.40 16.23 10.68
C THR A 369 11.49 15.14 11.75
N GLY A 370 12.67 14.54 12.00
CA GLY A 370 12.81 13.41 12.92
C GLY A 370 12.21 12.09 12.41
N SER A 371 11.58 12.09 11.24
CA SER A 371 11.20 10.87 10.52
C SER A 371 12.47 10.29 9.88
N GLN A 372 12.88 9.10 10.35
CA GLN A 372 13.76 8.24 9.54
C GLN A 372 13.00 7.84 8.26
N SER A 373 13.58 6.99 7.42
CA SER A 373 12.83 6.17 6.46
C SER A 373 11.82 5.22 7.16
N PHE A 374 10.95 5.78 7.99
CA PHE A 374 10.12 5.10 8.97
C PHE A 374 8.94 4.41 8.31
N ALA A 375 8.42 4.98 7.22
CA ALA A 375 7.55 4.30 6.27
C ALA A 375 8.13 2.94 5.83
N ASN A 376 9.44 2.87 5.51
CA ASN A 376 10.09 1.61 5.15
C ASN A 376 10.25 0.64 6.33
N GLN A 377 10.54 1.13 7.55
CA GLN A 377 10.61 0.24 8.72
C GLN A 377 9.26 -0.38 9.05
N ILE A 378 8.17 0.37 8.85
CA ILE A 378 6.80 -0.14 8.99
C ILE A 378 6.47 -1.11 7.85
N HIS A 379 6.85 -0.82 6.59
CA HIS A 379 6.72 -1.79 5.49
C HIS A 379 7.42 -3.12 5.74
N LEU A 380 8.59 -3.06 6.38
CA LEU A 380 9.40 -4.23 6.69
C LEU A 380 8.98 -4.91 7.97
N LEU A 381 8.16 -4.24 8.79
CA LEU A 381 7.67 -4.81 10.04
C LEU A 381 7.03 -6.15 9.74
N PHE A 382 6.19 -6.26 8.71
CA PHE A 382 5.58 -7.52 8.34
C PHE A 382 6.59 -8.59 7.94
N ALA A 383 7.48 -8.28 6.98
CA ALA A 383 8.43 -9.26 6.46
C ALA A 383 9.49 -9.70 7.50
N THR A 384 9.82 -8.85 8.46
CA THR A 384 10.80 -9.16 9.52
C THR A 384 10.16 -9.72 10.79
N ALA A 385 8.88 -9.45 11.01
CA ALA A 385 8.11 -9.99 12.13
C ALA A 385 7.53 -11.36 11.82
N ASP A 386 7.20 -11.69 10.56
CA ASP A 386 6.73 -13.02 10.17
C ASP A 386 7.88 -14.04 10.24
N LEU A 387 8.16 -14.49 11.46
CA LEU A 387 9.26 -15.42 11.76
C LEU A 387 8.96 -16.84 11.27
N ASN A 388 7.68 -17.17 11.07
CA ASN A 388 7.24 -18.51 10.74
C ASN A 388 6.99 -18.69 9.22
N GLY A 389 6.85 -17.58 8.48
CA GLY A 389 6.70 -17.55 7.04
C GLY A 389 5.32 -17.96 6.53
N ASP A 390 4.28 -17.91 7.38
CA ASP A 390 2.90 -18.18 7.00
C ASP A 390 2.24 -16.98 6.31
N ALA A 391 2.98 -15.88 6.12
CA ALA A 391 2.52 -14.63 5.52
C ALA A 391 1.37 -14.00 6.30
N VAL A 392 1.37 -14.19 7.62
CA VAL A 392 0.40 -13.65 8.57
C VAL A 392 1.15 -13.22 9.83
N LEU A 393 0.81 -12.07 10.42
CA LEU A 393 1.38 -11.68 11.71
C LEU A 393 0.47 -12.12 12.85
N SER A 394 1.00 -13.00 13.70
CA SER A 394 0.45 -13.21 15.04
C SER A 394 0.79 -12.03 15.96
N LEU A 395 0.07 -11.89 17.08
CA LEU A 395 0.37 -10.87 18.09
C LEU A 395 1.81 -10.96 18.61
N SER A 396 2.34 -12.18 18.78
CA SER A 396 3.71 -12.40 19.21
C SER A 396 4.74 -11.92 18.19
N GLU A 397 4.48 -12.16 16.91
CA GLU A 397 5.34 -11.72 15.81
C GLU A 397 5.32 -10.21 15.68
N LEU A 398 4.13 -9.60 15.70
CA LEU A 398 3.96 -8.16 15.70
C LEU A 398 4.69 -7.49 16.89
N GLU A 399 4.60 -8.06 18.10
CA GLU A 399 5.31 -7.54 19.26
C GLU A 399 6.84 -7.60 19.08
N ILE A 400 7.37 -8.71 18.56
CA ILE A 400 8.81 -8.87 18.27
C ILE A 400 9.25 -7.87 17.20
N GLY A 401 8.47 -7.72 16.14
CA GLY A 401 8.72 -6.76 15.08
C GLY A 401 8.75 -5.33 15.60
N LEU A 402 7.74 -4.91 16.37
CA LEU A 402 7.68 -3.56 16.94
C LEU A 402 8.84 -3.30 17.90
N ARG A 403 9.25 -4.30 18.70
CA ARG A 403 10.45 -4.17 19.57
C ARG A 403 11.71 -3.81 18.77
N SER A 404 11.83 -4.29 17.53
CA SER A 404 12.97 -3.95 16.66
C SER A 404 12.96 -2.47 16.26
N ILE A 405 11.79 -1.87 16.05
CA ILE A 405 11.62 -0.43 15.74
C ILE A 405 12.03 0.44 16.94
N PHE A 406 11.75 -0.03 18.16
CA PHE A 406 12.13 0.67 19.40
C PHE A 406 13.49 0.24 19.97
N ALA A 407 14.31 -0.50 19.20
CA ALA A 407 15.59 -1.04 19.67
C ALA A 407 16.53 0.05 20.21
N ASP A 408 16.63 1.19 19.53
CA ASP A 408 17.45 2.33 19.97
C ASP A 408 17.08 2.82 21.37
N HIS A 409 15.79 2.85 21.71
CA HIS A 409 15.32 3.26 23.03
C HIS A 409 15.56 2.16 24.07
N LEU A 410 15.35 0.88 23.70
CA LEU A 410 15.55 -0.28 24.57
C LEU A 410 17.03 -0.47 24.92
N ASP A 411 17.94 -0.33 23.96
CA ASP A 411 19.37 -0.51 24.17
C ASP A 411 19.98 0.59 25.06
N ARG A 412 19.45 1.82 25.01
CA ARG A 412 19.85 2.92 25.92
C ARG A 412 19.60 2.61 27.39
N VAL A 413 18.54 1.86 27.69
CA VAL A 413 18.12 1.54 29.07
C VAL A 413 18.33 0.07 29.43
N LYS A 414 19.02 -0.69 28.56
CA LYS A 414 19.27 -2.12 28.76
C LYS A 414 20.05 -2.36 30.06
N PRO A 415 19.53 -3.20 30.98
CA PRO A 415 20.21 -3.49 32.23
C PRO A 415 21.50 -4.28 32.00
N ALA A 416 22.54 -3.99 32.78
CA ALA A 416 23.82 -4.67 32.63
C ALA A 416 23.71 -6.17 33.02
N PRO A 417 24.41 -7.08 32.33
CA PRO A 417 24.48 -8.48 32.73
C PRO A 417 25.10 -8.58 34.14
N LYS A 418 24.53 -9.43 35.00
CA LYS A 418 25.05 -9.64 36.37
C LYS A 418 26.52 -10.07 36.30
N PRO A 419 27.45 -9.41 37.00
CA PRO A 419 28.81 -9.93 37.12
C PRO A 419 28.78 -11.27 37.88
N GLU A 420 29.48 -12.27 37.34
CA GLU A 420 29.79 -13.50 38.07
C GLU A 420 30.50 -13.16 39.38
N ALA A 421 30.11 -13.84 40.45
CA ALA A 421 30.46 -13.54 41.83
C ALA A 421 31.96 -13.28 42.05
N ALA A 422 32.33 -12.00 42.15
CA ALA A 422 33.60 -11.58 42.74
C ALA A 422 33.37 -11.20 44.22
N ALA A 423 34.36 -11.57 45.03
CA ALA A 423 34.35 -11.67 46.49
C ALA A 423 33.62 -10.56 47.27
N SER A 424 32.93 -11.02 48.33
CA SER A 424 32.28 -10.26 49.39
C SER A 424 33.05 -9.01 49.85
N PRO A 425 32.44 -7.82 49.88
CA PRO A 425 32.99 -6.68 50.61
C PRO A 425 32.61 -6.76 52.09
N GLU A 426 33.62 -6.84 52.96
CA GLU A 426 33.51 -6.61 54.40
C GLU A 426 33.29 -5.12 54.69
N SER A 427 32.05 -4.63 54.60
CA SER A 427 31.52 -3.58 55.49
C SER A 427 30.11 -3.21 55.04
N ALA A 428 29.11 -3.66 55.81
CA ALA A 428 27.77 -3.13 55.72
C ALA A 428 27.79 -1.69 56.25
N TRP A 429 27.56 -0.68 55.39
CA TRP A 429 26.97 0.64 55.69
C TRP A 429 27.55 1.86 54.94
N GLU A 430 28.54 1.74 54.03
CA GLU A 430 29.14 2.95 53.42
C GLU A 430 28.95 3.21 51.91
N GLU A 431 28.26 2.35 51.15
CA GLU A 431 27.93 2.68 49.75
C GLU A 431 26.56 2.12 49.31
N LEU A 432 25.47 2.86 49.56
CA LEU A 432 24.31 2.86 48.64
C LEU A 432 24.74 3.61 47.39
N THR A 433 25.60 2.95 46.63
CA THR A 433 26.41 3.53 45.59
C THR A 433 25.48 4.01 44.46
N ALA A 434 25.68 5.25 43.96
CA ALA A 434 24.94 5.81 42.83
C ALA A 434 24.71 4.81 41.64
N PRO A 435 25.64 3.88 41.33
CA PRO A 435 25.44 2.78 40.40
C PRO A 435 24.16 1.93 40.59
N GLU A 436 23.80 1.55 41.82
CA GLU A 436 22.62 0.69 42.05
C GLU A 436 21.29 1.40 41.79
N ARG A 437 21.24 2.72 42.01
CA ARG A 437 20.04 3.53 41.71
C ARG A 437 19.85 3.71 40.21
N VAL A 438 20.95 3.95 39.49
CA VAL A 438 20.94 4.05 38.02
C VAL A 438 20.50 2.73 37.40
N GLU A 439 20.99 1.59 37.91
CA GLU A 439 20.62 0.26 37.41
C GLU A 439 19.14 -0.08 37.68
N ARG A 440 18.60 0.26 38.86
CA ARG A 440 17.15 0.11 39.13
C ARG A 440 16.30 1.00 38.23
N ARG A 441 16.76 2.23 37.95
CA ARG A 441 16.08 3.18 37.05
C ARG A 441 16.06 2.65 35.62
N ARG A 442 17.19 2.16 35.10
CA ARG A 442 17.29 1.52 33.78
C ARG A 442 16.35 0.31 33.66
N LYS A 443 16.32 -0.56 34.66
CA LYS A 443 15.36 -1.69 34.69
C LYS A 443 13.91 -1.25 34.64
N SER A 444 13.56 -0.20 35.39
CA SER A 444 12.21 0.36 35.36
C SER A 444 11.86 0.93 33.99
N GLN A 445 12.77 1.72 33.38
CA GLN A 445 12.57 2.30 32.05
C GLN A 445 12.47 1.20 30.98
N PHE A 446 13.33 0.18 31.01
CA PHE A 446 13.28 -0.95 30.10
C PHE A 446 11.94 -1.70 30.19
N SER A 447 11.43 -1.92 31.41
CA SER A 447 10.12 -2.53 31.64
C SER A 447 8.97 -1.66 31.14
N SER A 448 9.04 -0.33 31.35
CA SER A 448 8.02 0.60 30.87
C SER A 448 7.96 0.64 29.35
N ILE A 449 9.11 0.76 28.68
CA ILE A 449 9.19 0.75 27.21
C ILE A 449 8.67 -0.60 26.67
N THR A 450 9.12 -1.71 27.26
CA THR A 450 8.63 -3.05 26.88
C THR A 450 7.10 -3.16 27.02
N SER A 451 6.53 -2.63 28.08
CA SER A 451 5.07 -2.66 28.28
C SER A 451 4.35 -1.78 27.27
N LEU A 452 4.87 -0.58 26.96
CA LEU A 452 4.27 0.32 25.98
C LEU A 452 4.27 -0.32 24.58
N VAL A 453 5.35 -0.98 24.20
CA VAL A 453 5.43 -1.70 22.92
C VAL A 453 4.42 -2.86 22.86
N ALA A 454 4.25 -3.61 23.96
CA ALA A 454 3.27 -4.69 24.02
C ALA A 454 1.82 -4.19 23.99
N GLU A 455 1.52 -3.05 24.61
CA GLU A 455 0.19 -2.44 24.52
C GLU A 455 -0.08 -1.88 23.12
N LEU A 456 0.92 -1.25 22.50
CA LEU A 456 0.84 -0.79 21.11
C LEU A 456 0.59 -1.96 20.14
N ALA A 457 1.25 -3.10 20.34
CA ALA A 457 1.03 -4.29 19.53
C ALA A 457 -0.42 -4.79 19.62
N LYS A 458 -1.02 -4.76 20.81
CA LYS A 458 -2.43 -5.16 21.00
C LYS A 458 -3.39 -4.16 20.37
N GLU A 459 -3.12 -2.87 20.51
CA GLU A 459 -3.91 -1.81 19.90
C GLU A 459 -3.91 -1.95 18.38
N ILE A 460 -2.73 -2.09 17.78
CA ILE A 460 -2.56 -2.31 16.34
C ILE A 460 -3.29 -3.59 15.90
N MET A 461 -3.15 -4.70 16.63
CA MET A 461 -3.86 -5.93 16.33
C MET A 461 -5.37 -5.74 16.29
N LEU A 462 -5.94 -5.01 17.26
CA LEU A 462 -7.37 -4.77 17.31
C LEU A 462 -7.87 -3.88 16.16
N GLU A 463 -7.06 -2.93 15.71
CA GLU A 463 -7.45 -2.02 14.63
C GLU A 463 -7.31 -2.67 13.24
N LEU A 464 -6.24 -3.44 13.02
CA LEU A 464 -5.91 -4.02 11.71
C LEU A 464 -6.63 -5.34 11.43
N ASP A 465 -6.97 -6.11 12.47
CA ASP A 465 -7.66 -7.40 12.34
C ASP A 465 -9.17 -7.19 12.12
N GLY A 466 -9.54 -6.63 10.96
CA GLY A 466 -10.92 -6.29 10.61
C GLY A 466 -11.87 -7.49 10.59
N ASN A 467 -11.33 -8.72 10.54
CA ASN A 467 -12.11 -9.96 10.54
C ASN A 467 -12.08 -10.73 11.89
N ASP A 468 -11.45 -10.17 12.94
CA ASP A 468 -11.32 -10.74 14.30
C ASP A 468 -10.70 -12.15 14.33
N SER A 469 -9.74 -12.43 13.44
CA SER A 469 -9.04 -13.71 13.33
C SER A 469 -7.84 -13.87 14.28
N GLN A 470 -7.48 -12.81 15.00
CA GLN A 470 -6.26 -12.60 15.80
C GLN A 470 -4.97 -12.74 15.00
N ARG A 471 -5.05 -12.40 13.72
CA ARG A 471 -4.02 -12.61 12.71
C ARG A 471 -4.13 -11.47 11.70
N ILE A 472 -3.02 -10.76 11.49
CA ILE A 472 -2.99 -9.68 10.50
C ILE A 472 -2.43 -10.27 9.21
N GLU A 473 -3.25 -10.32 8.17
CA GLU A 473 -2.77 -10.63 6.82
C GLU A 473 -1.98 -9.44 6.25
N TRP A 474 -1.08 -9.70 5.29
CA TRP A 474 -0.30 -8.63 4.65
C TRP A 474 -1.18 -7.53 4.07
N TYR A 475 -2.32 -7.95 3.52
CA TYR A 475 -3.33 -7.05 2.97
C TYR A 475 -3.86 -6.07 4.02
N GLU A 476 -4.31 -6.58 5.17
CA GLU A 476 -4.80 -5.78 6.31
C GLU A 476 -3.70 -4.85 6.84
N PHE A 477 -2.47 -5.37 6.98
CA PHE A 477 -1.34 -4.58 7.41
C PHE A 477 -1.06 -3.36 6.51
N ARG A 478 -1.18 -3.56 5.19
CA ARG A 478 -0.89 -2.52 4.19
C ARG A 478 -1.95 -1.42 4.12
N GLN A 479 -3.22 -1.77 4.33
CA GLN A 479 -4.33 -0.78 4.30
C GLN A 479 -4.22 0.26 5.42
N HIS A 480 -3.57 -0.10 6.53
CA HIS A 480 -3.46 0.75 7.71
C HIS A 480 -2.04 1.31 7.94
N LEU A 481 -1.21 1.44 6.89
CA LEU A 481 0.17 1.93 7.02
C LEU A 481 0.26 3.34 7.60
N ASP A 482 -0.60 4.26 7.17
CA ASP A 482 -0.60 5.64 7.69
C ASP A 482 -0.98 5.66 9.19
N TYR A 483 -1.94 4.83 9.59
CA TYR A 483 -2.34 4.67 10.99
C TYR A 483 -1.19 4.08 11.83
N LEU A 484 -0.56 3.01 11.35
CA LEU A 484 0.62 2.39 11.96
C LEU A 484 1.74 3.41 12.14
N GLU A 485 2.03 4.18 11.09
CA GLU A 485 3.07 5.20 11.08
C GLU A 485 2.78 6.25 12.16
N GLN A 486 1.56 6.78 12.19
CA GLN A 486 1.14 7.76 13.18
C GLN A 486 1.28 7.23 14.61
N ARG A 487 0.74 6.04 14.90
CA ARG A 487 0.71 5.49 16.27
C ARG A 487 2.08 5.11 16.80
N VAL A 488 2.95 4.56 15.95
CA VAL A 488 4.32 4.24 16.33
C VAL A 488 5.12 5.53 16.56
N MET A 489 4.91 6.59 15.76
CA MET A 489 5.50 7.92 16.00
C MET A 489 5.03 8.55 17.32
N GLU A 490 3.73 8.55 17.60
CA GLU A 490 3.17 9.06 18.85
C GLU A 490 3.74 8.33 20.06
N THR A 491 3.88 7.01 19.97
CA THR A 491 4.49 6.19 21.04
C THR A 491 5.97 6.50 21.23
N LYS A 492 6.71 6.74 20.14
CA LYS A 492 8.13 7.12 20.17
C LYS A 492 8.33 8.47 20.87
N SER A 493 7.54 9.48 20.48
CA SER A 493 7.52 10.80 21.13
C SER A 493 7.19 10.68 22.61
N TYR A 494 6.18 9.88 22.96
CA TYR A 494 5.82 9.63 24.36
C TYR A 494 6.97 9.01 25.16
N ILE A 495 7.62 7.97 24.64
CA ILE A 495 8.79 7.35 25.28
C ILE A 495 9.90 8.38 25.49
N GLN A 496 10.16 9.21 24.49
CA GLN A 496 11.20 10.22 24.55
C GLN A 496 10.90 11.27 25.63
N GLU A 497 9.71 11.87 25.61
CA GLU A 497 9.30 12.95 26.52
C GLU A 497 9.01 12.49 27.96
N HIS A 498 8.48 11.27 28.15
CA HIS A 498 7.93 10.87 29.46
C HIS A 498 8.65 9.70 30.11
N VAL A 499 9.43 8.90 29.35
CA VAL A 499 10.16 7.75 29.90
C VAL A 499 11.66 8.02 29.95
N LEU A 500 12.18 8.74 28.96
CA LEU A 500 13.61 9.07 28.84
C LEU A 500 13.94 10.48 29.34
N GLU A 501 13.09 11.49 29.11
CA GLU A 501 13.31 12.90 29.52
C GLU A 501 12.98 13.21 30.99
N ASP A 502 12.27 12.34 31.70
CA ASP A 502 12.13 12.46 33.15
C ASP A 502 13.53 12.34 33.79
N PHE A 503 14.12 13.48 34.16
CA PHE A 503 15.39 13.73 34.87
C PHE A 503 16.68 13.72 34.03
N ASP A 504 16.91 14.82 33.29
CA ASP A 504 18.24 15.46 33.17
C ASP A 504 18.62 16.22 34.47
#